data_AF-A0A518D3X2-F1
#
_entry.id   AF-A0A518D3X2-F1
#
_cell.length_a   1.000
_cell.length_b   1.000
_cell.length_c   1.000
_cell.angle_alpha   90.00
_cell.angle_beta   90.00
_cell.angle_gamma   90.00
#
_symmetry.space_group_name_H-M   'P 1'
#
loop_
_entity.id
_entity.type
_entity.pdbx_description
1 polymer ?
#
loop_
_entity_poly.entity_id
_entity_poly.type
_entity_poly.pdbx_seq_one_letter_code
_entity_poly.pdbx_strand_id
1 'polypeptide(L)'
;MGEDSSAGFARVAAERGRFPTLAVMDALIESGRARGDSLAGADFDAIVVLGERADEAVLSAIDAYLARSEPFPRLVALEVLRACTFVNASDGLCPQFQERAARLARHDPDDDVRALAVEAHFGLVLCGDTDFLASFLEDPALGVRRSAAKGLFQVFLEREPTATVVHELAPLIRRALEDPCAEVRWSVVYDIGFYELFELLPEDLRARLERMRHEESDPLLREDLEDLLGPSDEDDAIVNADH
;
A
#
# COMPACT_ATOMS: atom_id res chain seq x y z
N MET A 1 11.49 13.13 31.58
CA MET A 1 10.18 13.81 31.72
C MET A 1 9.94 14.58 30.43
N GLY A 2 9.20 14.00 29.49
CA GLY A 2 8.95 14.62 28.20
C GLY A 2 8.50 13.61 27.14
N GLU A 3 7.66 12.66 27.50
CA GLU A 3 6.98 11.75 26.58
C GLU A 3 5.51 11.65 27.04
N ASP A 4 4.58 11.51 26.09
CA ASP A 4 3.14 11.22 26.24
C ASP A 4 2.06 12.31 26.41
N SER A 5 2.34 13.62 26.40
CA SER A 5 1.24 14.60 26.59
C SER A 5 0.46 14.98 25.33
N SER A 6 1.01 14.82 24.12
CA SER A 6 0.31 15.21 22.87
C SER A 6 -0.61 14.12 22.33
N ALA A 7 -0.18 12.84 22.37
CA ALA A 7 -0.96 11.69 21.92
C ALA A 7 -2.22 11.42 22.78
N GLY A 8 -2.14 11.70 24.09
CA GLY A 8 -3.31 11.64 24.96
C GLY A 8 -4.33 12.76 24.72
N PHE A 9 -3.90 13.88 24.13
CA PHE A 9 -4.75 15.06 23.99
C PHE A 9 -5.70 14.94 22.80
N ALA A 10 -5.22 14.52 21.62
CA ALA A 10 -6.08 14.37 20.45
C ALA A 10 -7.08 13.21 20.62
N ARG A 11 -6.66 12.09 21.25
CA ARG A 11 -7.55 10.97 21.59
C ARG A 11 -8.72 11.38 22.49
N VAL A 12 -8.44 12.01 23.64
CA VAL A 12 -9.49 12.49 24.57
C VAL A 12 -10.33 13.62 23.95
N ALA A 13 -9.74 14.40 23.04
CA ALA A 13 -10.41 15.49 22.34
C ALA A 13 -11.37 15.01 21.24
N ALA A 14 -10.97 13.99 20.48
CA ALA A 14 -11.73 13.44 19.37
C ALA A 14 -12.89 12.55 19.86
N GLU A 15 -12.65 11.70 20.88
CA GLU A 15 -13.67 10.86 21.54
C GLU A 15 -14.83 11.67 22.17
N ARG A 16 -14.61 12.96 22.47
CA ARG A 16 -15.61 13.82 23.12
C ARG A 16 -16.33 14.78 22.16
N GLY A 17 -16.02 14.76 20.86
CA GLY A 17 -16.60 15.68 19.89
C GLY A 17 -16.35 17.16 20.18
N ARG A 18 -15.29 17.49 20.94
CA ARG A 18 -15.08 18.84 21.51
C ARG A 18 -14.19 19.75 20.67
N PHE A 19 -13.53 19.25 19.63
CA PHE A 19 -12.65 20.07 18.78
C PHE A 19 -13.09 20.05 17.31
N PRO A 20 -12.96 21.20 16.60
CA PRO A 20 -13.18 21.27 15.16
C PRO A 20 -12.20 20.34 14.43
N THR A 21 -12.68 19.60 13.44
CA THR A 21 -11.87 18.70 12.60
C THR A 21 -10.58 19.36 12.11
N LEU A 22 -10.65 20.62 11.67
CA LEU A 22 -9.48 21.38 11.21
C LEU A 22 -8.39 21.51 12.28
N ALA A 23 -8.77 21.71 13.56
CA ALA A 23 -7.80 21.84 14.64
C ALA A 23 -7.05 20.52 14.91
N VAL A 24 -7.71 19.37 14.72
CA VAL A 24 -7.07 18.05 14.84
C VAL A 24 -6.10 17.84 13.67
N MET A 25 -6.52 18.19 12.45
CA MET A 25 -5.65 18.13 11.27
C MET A 25 -4.41 19.02 11.40
N ASP A 26 -4.57 20.26 11.86
CA ASP A 26 -3.46 21.18 12.11
C ASP A 26 -2.50 20.61 13.16
N ALA A 27 -3.01 20.03 14.25
CA ALA A 27 -2.18 19.41 15.28
C ALA A 27 -1.38 18.19 14.77
N LEU A 28 -1.99 17.35 13.93
CA LEU A 28 -1.30 16.24 13.26
C LEU A 28 -0.15 16.76 12.38
N ILE A 29 -0.40 17.83 11.62
CA ILE A 29 0.59 18.45 10.74
C ILE A 29 1.73 19.07 11.55
N GLU A 30 1.42 19.82 12.61
CA GLU A 30 2.44 20.44 13.48
C GLU A 30 3.32 19.38 14.16
N SER A 31 2.70 18.30 14.65
CA SER A 31 3.41 17.15 15.25
C SER A 31 4.36 16.48 14.25
N GLY A 32 3.88 16.25 13.02
CA GLY A 32 4.70 15.66 11.96
C GLY A 32 5.84 16.57 11.51
N ARG A 33 5.60 17.87 11.37
CA ARG A 33 6.62 18.89 11.06
C ARG A 33 7.71 18.93 12.12
N ALA A 34 7.36 18.81 13.40
CA ALA A 34 8.33 18.74 14.49
C ALA A 34 9.27 17.51 14.38
N ARG A 35 8.92 16.53 13.55
CA ARG A 35 9.69 15.32 13.26
C ARG A 35 10.26 15.28 11.83
N GLY A 36 10.35 16.44 11.18
CA GLY A 36 10.91 16.54 9.83
C GLY A 36 9.96 16.02 8.76
N ASP A 37 8.70 16.48 8.80
CA ASP A 37 7.65 16.10 7.85
C ASP A 37 7.41 14.59 7.79
N SER A 38 7.41 13.96 8.96
CA SER A 38 7.23 12.52 9.10
C SER A 38 5.89 12.17 9.73
N LEU A 39 5.20 11.21 9.09
CA LEU A 39 4.06 10.51 9.66
C LEU A 39 4.49 9.45 10.69
N ALA A 40 5.79 9.18 10.84
CA ALA A 40 6.28 8.24 11.85
C ALA A 40 5.92 8.73 13.26
N GLY A 41 5.20 7.88 14.01
CA GLY A 41 4.66 8.24 15.32
C GLY A 41 3.53 9.26 15.26
N ALA A 42 2.91 9.51 14.10
CA ALA A 42 1.63 10.23 14.04
C ALA A 42 0.64 9.62 15.04
N ASP A 43 -0.23 10.47 15.57
CA ASP A 43 -1.28 10.03 16.47
C ASP A 43 -2.31 9.24 15.65
N PHE A 44 -2.03 7.95 15.47
CA PHE A 44 -2.86 7.03 14.71
C PHE A 44 -4.26 6.93 15.32
N ASP A 45 -4.40 7.06 16.65
CA ASP A 45 -5.71 7.10 17.31
C ASP A 45 -6.52 8.31 16.81
N ALA A 46 -5.89 9.49 16.70
CA ALA A 46 -6.56 10.67 16.17
C ALA A 46 -6.98 10.50 14.69
N ILE A 47 -6.14 9.87 13.87
CA ILE A 47 -6.45 9.55 12.47
C ILE A 47 -7.64 8.59 12.40
N VAL A 48 -7.66 7.54 13.23
CA VAL A 48 -8.75 6.56 13.30
C VAL A 48 -10.06 7.21 13.74
N VAL A 49 -10.05 8.08 14.76
CA VAL A 49 -11.28 8.75 15.21
C VAL A 49 -11.83 9.71 14.14
N LEU A 50 -10.96 10.40 13.39
CA LEU A 50 -11.41 11.16 12.22
C LEU A 50 -11.99 10.23 11.14
N GLY A 51 -11.37 9.07 10.94
CA GLY A 51 -11.85 7.99 10.10
C GLY A 51 -13.27 7.54 10.46
N GLU A 52 -13.51 7.16 11.73
CA GLU A 52 -14.79 6.71 12.27
C GLU A 52 -15.94 7.71 12.11
N ARG A 53 -15.63 9.01 12.11
CA ARG A 53 -16.66 10.04 11.96
C ARG A 53 -17.11 10.17 10.51
N ALA A 54 -16.17 10.22 9.57
CA ALA A 54 -16.36 10.43 8.12
C ALA A 54 -17.51 11.40 7.73
N ASP A 55 -17.78 12.39 8.56
CA ASP A 55 -18.89 13.34 8.39
C ASP A 55 -18.49 14.47 7.41
N GLU A 56 -19.46 15.29 7.00
CA GLU A 56 -19.23 16.38 6.05
C GLU A 56 -18.10 17.34 6.47
N ALA A 57 -17.90 17.54 7.79
CA ALA A 57 -16.82 18.37 8.29
C ALA A 57 -15.45 17.70 8.13
N VAL A 58 -15.37 16.38 8.33
CA VAL A 58 -14.17 15.57 8.00
C VAL A 58 -13.87 15.65 6.51
N LEU A 59 -14.86 15.44 5.65
CA LEU A 59 -14.65 15.44 4.19
C LEU A 59 -14.21 16.81 3.68
N SER A 60 -14.84 17.87 4.19
CA SER A 60 -14.47 19.25 3.86
C SER A 60 -13.05 19.59 4.32
N ALA A 61 -12.62 19.09 5.48
CA ALA A 61 -11.26 19.26 5.95
C ALA A 61 -10.26 18.53 5.05
N ILE A 62 -10.52 17.26 4.71
CA ILE A 62 -9.69 16.48 3.77
C ILE A 62 -9.50 17.27 2.47
N ASP A 63 -10.58 17.74 1.84
CA ASP A 63 -10.51 18.51 0.60
C ASP A 63 -9.67 19.80 0.74
N ALA A 64 -9.81 20.50 1.88
CA ALA A 64 -9.03 21.71 2.16
C ALA A 64 -7.52 21.45 2.33
N TYR A 65 -7.14 20.29 2.87
CA TYR A 65 -5.72 19.92 3.02
C TYR A 65 -5.13 19.29 1.77
N LEU A 66 -5.90 18.50 1.01
CA LEU A 66 -5.49 17.98 -0.30
C LEU A 66 -5.20 19.12 -1.30
N ALA A 67 -5.84 20.28 -1.13
CA ALA A 67 -5.61 21.46 -1.98
C ALA A 67 -4.35 22.28 -1.60
N ARG A 68 -3.61 21.92 -0.54
CA ARG A 68 -2.42 22.66 -0.10
C ARG A 68 -1.26 22.46 -1.07
N SER A 69 -0.46 23.50 -1.27
CA SER A 69 0.74 23.44 -2.12
C SER A 69 1.86 22.59 -1.53
N GLU A 70 1.97 22.55 -0.21
CA GLU A 70 2.97 21.75 0.51
C GLU A 70 2.55 20.26 0.53
N PRO A 71 3.48 19.32 0.35
CA PRO A 71 3.17 17.89 0.27
C PRO A 71 2.73 17.31 1.62
N PHE A 72 3.39 17.70 2.72
CA PHE A 72 3.13 17.08 4.02
C PHE A 72 1.67 17.21 4.51
N PRO A 73 1.00 18.37 4.39
CA PRO A 73 -0.43 18.46 4.65
C PRO A 73 -1.30 17.53 3.77
N ARG A 74 -0.91 17.30 2.51
CA ARG A 74 -1.61 16.36 1.61
C ARG A 74 -1.43 14.92 2.06
N LEU A 75 -0.23 14.55 2.53
CA LEU A 75 0.05 13.23 3.12
C LEU A 75 -0.83 12.95 4.34
N VAL A 76 -0.92 13.90 5.28
CA VAL A 76 -1.80 13.77 6.45
C VAL A 76 -3.26 13.61 6.02
N ALA A 77 -3.71 14.38 5.03
CA ALA A 77 -5.07 14.25 4.51
C ALA A 77 -5.35 12.90 3.83
N LEU A 78 -4.36 12.34 3.11
CA LEU A 78 -4.46 11.01 2.52
C LEU A 78 -4.51 9.90 3.57
N GLU A 79 -3.77 10.02 4.68
CA GLU A 79 -3.88 9.06 5.80
C GLU A 79 -5.27 9.10 6.45
N VAL A 80 -5.82 10.29 6.68
CA VAL A 80 -7.18 10.42 7.20
C VAL A 80 -8.21 9.89 6.20
N LEU A 81 -8.02 10.15 4.90
CA LEU A 81 -8.85 9.58 3.84
C LEU A 81 -8.80 8.04 3.88
N ARG A 82 -7.61 7.45 4.01
CA ARG A 82 -7.41 6.00 4.13
C ARG A 82 -8.05 5.41 5.39
N ALA A 83 -8.03 6.14 6.51
CA ALA A 83 -8.72 5.73 7.73
C ALA A 83 -10.25 5.79 7.57
N CYS A 84 -10.79 6.82 6.90
CA CYS A 84 -12.23 6.90 6.60
C CYS A 84 -12.70 5.68 5.82
N THR A 85 -11.89 5.13 4.93
CA THR A 85 -12.29 3.98 4.11
C THR A 85 -12.15 2.65 4.81
N PHE A 86 -11.07 2.48 5.58
CA PHE A 86 -10.89 1.27 6.37
C PHE A 86 -12.05 1.08 7.37
N VAL A 87 -12.51 2.17 7.99
CA VAL A 87 -13.55 2.11 9.02
C VAL A 87 -14.97 2.08 8.44
N ASN A 88 -15.23 2.79 7.33
CA ASN A 88 -16.58 2.96 6.76
C ASN A 88 -16.78 2.23 5.42
N ALA A 89 -16.04 1.13 5.19
CA ALA A 89 -16.08 0.38 3.94
C ALA A 89 -17.50 -0.07 3.50
N SER A 90 -18.44 -0.18 4.45
CA SER A 90 -19.85 -0.55 4.23
C SER A 90 -20.78 0.60 3.82
N ASP A 91 -20.34 1.86 3.92
CA ASP A 91 -21.27 3.00 3.99
C ASP A 91 -21.48 3.70 2.64
N GLY A 92 -20.99 3.12 1.54
CA GLY A 92 -21.21 3.63 0.18
C GLY A 92 -20.45 4.92 -0.15
N LEU A 93 -19.62 5.44 0.76
CA LEU A 93 -18.77 6.62 0.55
C LEU A 93 -17.51 6.32 -0.27
N CYS A 94 -17.17 5.05 -0.43
CA CYS A 94 -15.95 4.59 -1.07
C CYS A 94 -15.67 5.14 -2.47
N PRO A 95 -16.64 5.27 -3.40
CA PRO A 95 -16.37 5.85 -4.71
C PRO A 95 -15.87 7.30 -4.63
N GLN A 96 -16.35 8.08 -3.65
CA GLN A 96 -15.93 9.47 -3.48
C GLN A 96 -14.53 9.58 -2.90
N PHE A 97 -14.11 8.59 -2.11
CA PHE A 97 -12.76 8.51 -1.57
C PHE A 97 -11.77 8.02 -2.63
N GLN A 98 -12.19 7.03 -3.43
CA GLN A 98 -11.43 6.51 -4.56
C GLN A 98 -11.14 7.58 -5.60
N GLU A 99 -12.13 8.39 -5.97
CA GLU A 99 -11.92 9.47 -6.93
C GLU A 99 -10.92 10.52 -6.41
N ARG A 100 -10.98 10.85 -5.11
CA ARG A 100 -10.00 11.75 -4.49
C ARG A 100 -8.60 11.16 -4.56
N ALA A 101 -8.42 9.93 -4.09
CA ALA A 101 -7.13 9.25 -4.12
C ALA A 101 -6.60 9.09 -5.56
N ALA A 102 -7.44 8.65 -6.50
CA ALA A 102 -7.08 8.47 -7.90
C ALA A 102 -6.61 9.78 -8.56
N ARG A 103 -7.27 10.91 -8.25
CA ARG A 103 -6.86 12.22 -8.77
C ARG A 103 -5.46 12.60 -8.30
N LEU A 104 -5.14 12.41 -7.01
CA LEU A 104 -3.80 12.70 -6.51
C LEU A 104 -2.77 11.72 -7.06
N ALA A 105 -3.08 10.42 -7.09
CA ALA A 105 -2.20 9.41 -7.67
C ALA A 105 -1.79 9.78 -9.11
N ARG A 106 -2.72 10.25 -9.93
CA ARG A 106 -2.44 10.59 -11.34
C ARG A 106 -1.72 11.92 -11.56
N HIS A 107 -1.86 12.89 -10.65
CA HIS A 107 -1.55 14.28 -10.96
C HIS A 107 -0.72 15.03 -9.91
N ASP A 108 -0.49 14.45 -8.73
CA ASP A 108 0.30 15.12 -7.72
C ASP A 108 1.77 15.20 -8.14
N PRO A 109 2.42 16.39 -8.06
CA PRO A 109 3.83 16.51 -8.40
C PRO A 109 4.76 15.76 -7.44
N ASP A 110 4.30 15.52 -6.21
CA ASP A 110 5.08 14.87 -5.16
C ASP A 110 4.90 13.35 -5.24
N ASP A 111 6.01 12.62 -5.29
CA ASP A 111 6.03 11.17 -5.46
C ASP A 111 5.58 10.40 -4.22
N ASP A 112 5.89 10.89 -3.02
CA ASP A 112 5.36 10.31 -1.77
C ASP A 112 3.84 10.49 -1.69
N VAL A 113 3.32 11.65 -2.11
CA VAL A 113 1.87 11.88 -2.20
C VAL A 113 1.24 10.96 -3.23
N ARG A 114 1.85 10.77 -4.42
CA ARG A 114 1.34 9.81 -5.42
C ARG A 114 1.35 8.39 -4.87
N ALA A 115 2.43 7.97 -4.21
CA ALA A 115 2.57 6.62 -3.66
C ALA A 115 1.51 6.35 -2.60
N LEU A 116 1.36 7.25 -1.63
CA LEU A 116 0.33 7.13 -0.60
C LEU A 116 -1.09 7.22 -1.20
N ALA A 117 -1.30 7.99 -2.27
CA ALA A 117 -2.59 8.05 -2.95
C ALA A 117 -2.92 6.74 -3.68
N VAL A 118 -1.93 6.06 -4.25
CA VAL A 118 -2.08 4.69 -4.78
C VAL A 118 -2.45 3.73 -3.64
N GLU A 119 -1.70 3.73 -2.53
CA GLU A 119 -2.01 2.87 -1.37
C GLU A 119 -3.38 3.17 -0.77
N ALA A 120 -3.73 4.46 -0.67
CA ALA A 120 -5.04 4.88 -0.24
C ALA A 120 -6.05 4.21 -1.17
N HIS A 121 -6.02 4.46 -2.49
CA HIS A 121 -6.99 3.97 -3.47
C HIS A 121 -7.32 2.48 -3.34
N PHE A 122 -6.33 1.60 -3.14
CA PHE A 122 -6.54 0.16 -2.96
C PHE A 122 -6.82 -0.26 -1.53
N GLY A 123 -6.33 0.49 -0.54
CA GLY A 123 -6.78 0.36 0.85
C GLY A 123 -8.24 0.77 1.04
N LEU A 124 -8.91 1.33 0.01
CA LEU A 124 -10.28 1.85 0.13
C LEU A 124 -11.37 0.78 -0.02
N VAL A 125 -11.27 -0.22 -0.92
CA VAL A 125 -12.33 -1.25 -1.15
C VAL A 125 -11.84 -2.42 -2.01
N LEU A 126 -12.36 -3.61 -1.66
CA LEU A 126 -12.98 -4.75 -2.42
C LEU A 126 -13.23 -4.62 -3.95
N CYS A 127 -12.49 -3.79 -4.68
CA CYS A 127 -12.70 -3.48 -6.09
C CYS A 127 -11.39 -3.49 -6.86
N GLY A 128 -11.13 -4.62 -7.53
CA GLY A 128 -10.03 -4.84 -8.45
C GLY A 128 -10.07 -3.96 -9.71
N ASP A 129 -9.88 -2.65 -9.56
CA ASP A 129 -9.51 -1.77 -10.67
C ASP A 129 -8.05 -2.03 -11.05
N THR A 130 -7.88 -3.14 -11.78
CA THR A 130 -6.58 -3.62 -12.26
C THR A 130 -5.98 -2.70 -13.32
N ASP A 131 -6.82 -1.96 -14.05
CA ASP A 131 -6.38 -0.94 -15.02
C ASP A 131 -5.73 0.25 -14.32
N PHE A 132 -6.29 0.68 -13.18
CA PHE A 132 -5.67 1.70 -12.34
C PHE A 132 -4.30 1.22 -11.82
N LEU A 133 -4.18 -0.01 -11.28
CA LEU A 133 -2.88 -0.59 -10.87
C LEU A 133 -1.87 -0.62 -12.01
N ALA A 134 -2.30 -1.08 -13.18
CA ALA A 134 -1.46 -1.23 -14.34
C ALA A 134 -0.75 0.08 -14.71
N SER A 135 -1.46 1.21 -14.59
CA SER A 135 -0.91 2.53 -14.91
C SER A 135 0.22 2.98 -13.97
N PHE A 136 0.23 2.49 -12.72
CA PHE A 136 1.22 2.90 -11.71
C PHE A 136 2.40 1.94 -11.57
N LEU A 137 2.30 0.72 -12.09
CA LEU A 137 3.45 -0.17 -12.22
C LEU A 137 4.52 0.37 -13.18
N GLU A 138 4.20 1.41 -13.96
CA GLU A 138 5.11 2.07 -14.92
C GLU A 138 5.49 3.50 -14.47
N ASP A 139 5.10 3.93 -13.25
CA ASP A 139 5.43 5.26 -12.75
C ASP A 139 6.96 5.46 -12.61
N PRO A 140 7.51 6.63 -12.95
CA PRO A 140 8.94 6.89 -12.80
C PRO A 140 9.43 6.76 -11.34
N ALA A 141 8.58 7.05 -10.36
CA ALA A 141 8.92 6.99 -8.95
C ALA A 141 8.82 5.57 -8.40
N LEU A 142 9.90 5.11 -7.75
CA LEU A 142 9.96 3.80 -7.11
C LEU A 142 8.84 3.60 -6.08
N GLY A 143 8.59 4.60 -5.23
CA GLY A 143 7.56 4.53 -4.19
C GLY A 143 6.19 4.19 -4.78
N VAL A 144 5.84 4.82 -5.91
CA VAL A 144 4.57 4.62 -6.61
C VAL A 144 4.47 3.22 -7.20
N ARG A 145 5.50 2.75 -7.91
CA ARG A 145 5.52 1.39 -8.48
C ARG A 145 5.42 0.32 -7.40
N ARG A 146 6.12 0.52 -6.28
CA ARG A 146 6.07 -0.38 -5.12
C ARG A 146 4.67 -0.41 -4.50
N SER A 147 4.05 0.75 -4.31
CA SER A 147 2.67 0.84 -3.81
C SER A 147 1.67 0.17 -4.77
N ALA A 148 1.88 0.28 -6.08
CA ALA A 148 1.08 -0.42 -7.09
C ALA A 148 1.29 -1.94 -7.05
N ALA A 149 2.53 -2.42 -6.89
CA ALA A 149 2.82 -3.85 -6.73
C ALA A 149 2.13 -4.42 -5.48
N LYS A 150 2.22 -3.73 -4.34
CA LYS A 150 1.46 -4.07 -3.11
C LYS A 150 -0.06 -4.04 -3.31
N GLY A 151 -0.55 -3.19 -4.20
CA GLY A 151 -1.98 -3.15 -4.55
C GLY A 151 -2.48 -4.45 -5.17
N LEU A 152 -1.63 -5.22 -5.86
CA LEU A 152 -2.00 -6.53 -6.41
C LEU A 152 -2.41 -7.52 -5.31
N PHE A 153 -1.78 -7.46 -4.14
CA PHE A 153 -2.15 -8.24 -2.96
C PHE A 153 -3.55 -7.94 -2.46
N GLN A 154 -3.94 -6.66 -2.45
CA GLN A 154 -5.27 -6.28 -1.99
C GLN A 154 -6.34 -6.94 -2.87
N VAL A 155 -6.09 -7.03 -4.19
CA VAL A 155 -7.01 -7.75 -5.10
C VAL A 155 -7.18 -9.23 -4.72
N PHE A 156 -6.14 -9.91 -4.21
CA PHE A 156 -6.23 -11.29 -3.72
C PHE A 156 -6.89 -11.44 -2.35
N LEU A 157 -6.78 -10.43 -1.47
CA LEU A 157 -7.54 -10.42 -0.22
C LEU A 157 -9.04 -10.30 -0.47
N GLU A 158 -9.40 -9.53 -1.49
CA GLU A 158 -10.78 -9.22 -1.82
C GLU A 158 -11.44 -10.32 -2.63
N ARG A 159 -10.70 -10.88 -3.60
CA ARG A 159 -11.14 -11.96 -4.46
C ARG A 159 -10.46 -13.21 -3.98
N GLU A 160 -11.24 -14.22 -3.57
CA GLU A 160 -10.68 -15.53 -3.21
C GLU A 160 -9.59 -15.94 -4.21
N PRO A 161 -8.35 -16.22 -3.74
CA PRO A 161 -7.20 -16.46 -4.60
C PRO A 161 -7.36 -17.77 -5.34
N THR A 162 -8.07 -17.71 -6.46
CA THR A 162 -8.30 -18.84 -7.37
C THR A 162 -7.41 -18.70 -8.59
N ALA A 163 -7.16 -19.82 -9.29
CA ALA A 163 -6.44 -19.81 -10.56
C ALA A 163 -7.01 -18.79 -11.55
N THR A 164 -8.33 -18.60 -11.60
CA THR A 164 -8.96 -17.60 -12.47
C THR A 164 -8.48 -16.18 -12.16
N VAL A 165 -8.45 -15.80 -10.88
CA VAL A 165 -8.02 -14.46 -10.45
C VAL A 165 -6.53 -14.28 -10.72
N VAL A 166 -5.72 -15.27 -10.38
CA VAL A 166 -4.26 -15.25 -10.60
C VAL A 166 -3.94 -15.12 -12.10
N HIS A 167 -4.64 -15.86 -12.95
CA HIS A 167 -4.46 -15.77 -14.40
C HIS A 167 -4.91 -14.42 -14.98
N GLU A 168 -5.96 -13.79 -14.43
CA GLU A 168 -6.37 -12.44 -14.82
C GLU A 168 -5.30 -11.39 -14.47
N LEU A 169 -4.67 -11.54 -13.30
CA LEU A 169 -3.62 -10.64 -12.82
C LEU A 169 -2.23 -10.95 -13.37
N ALA A 170 -2.05 -12.09 -14.05
CA ALA A 170 -0.76 -12.54 -14.58
C ALA A 170 -0.01 -11.47 -15.41
N PRO A 171 -0.66 -10.65 -16.27
CA PRO A 171 0.03 -9.56 -16.97
C PRO A 171 0.63 -8.49 -16.05
N LEU A 172 0.01 -8.23 -14.89
CA LEU A 172 0.48 -7.26 -13.91
C LEU A 172 1.56 -7.86 -13.01
N ILE A 173 1.37 -9.10 -12.57
CA ILE A 173 2.37 -9.88 -11.84
C ILE A 173 3.66 -9.95 -12.67
N ARG A 174 3.57 -10.27 -13.97
CA ARG A 174 4.73 -10.31 -14.86
C ARG A 174 5.47 -8.98 -14.89
N ARG A 175 4.74 -7.88 -15.11
CA ARG A 175 5.34 -6.53 -15.15
C ARG A 175 6.07 -6.19 -13.86
N ALA A 176 5.47 -6.48 -12.72
CA ALA A 176 6.09 -6.20 -11.43
C ALA A 176 7.32 -7.09 -11.13
N LEU A 177 7.32 -8.36 -11.56
CA LEU A 177 8.51 -9.25 -11.49
C LEU A 177 9.63 -8.86 -12.47
N GLU A 178 9.32 -8.06 -13.48
CA GLU A 178 10.27 -7.50 -14.46
C GLU A 178 10.75 -6.09 -14.08
N ASP A 179 10.24 -5.51 -12.98
CA ASP A 179 10.66 -4.19 -12.52
C ASP A 179 12.17 -4.17 -12.26
N PRO A 180 12.91 -3.12 -12.66
CA PRO A 180 14.34 -3.02 -12.40
C PRO A 180 14.70 -2.98 -10.91
N CYS A 181 13.80 -2.52 -10.05
CA CYS A 181 14.02 -2.43 -8.61
C CYS A 181 13.60 -3.72 -7.88
N ALA A 182 14.51 -4.25 -7.07
CA ALA A 182 14.26 -5.43 -6.25
C ALA A 182 13.09 -5.24 -5.27
N GLU A 183 12.88 -4.04 -4.71
CA GLU A 183 11.76 -3.79 -3.78
C GLU A 183 10.37 -4.00 -4.42
N VAL A 184 10.24 -3.69 -5.71
CA VAL A 184 8.99 -3.90 -6.46
C VAL A 184 8.80 -5.38 -6.74
N ARG A 185 9.85 -6.07 -7.20
CA ARG A 185 9.83 -7.53 -7.43
C ARG A 185 9.51 -8.29 -6.14
N TRP A 186 10.16 -7.89 -5.04
CA TRP A 186 10.01 -8.47 -3.72
C TRP A 186 8.58 -8.38 -3.20
N SER A 187 7.92 -7.24 -3.39
CA SER A 187 6.51 -7.07 -2.99
C SER A 187 5.63 -8.19 -3.56
N VAL A 188 5.84 -8.55 -4.84
CA VAL A 188 5.04 -9.60 -5.50
C VAL A 188 5.47 -11.01 -5.09
N VAL A 189 6.78 -11.27 -4.94
CA VAL A 189 7.27 -12.59 -4.51
C VAL A 189 6.78 -12.93 -3.11
N TYR A 190 6.87 -11.96 -2.19
CA TYR A 190 6.36 -12.10 -0.84
C TYR A 190 4.87 -12.47 -0.84
N ASP A 191 4.04 -11.77 -1.61
CA ASP A 191 2.61 -12.03 -1.68
C ASP A 191 2.30 -13.40 -2.29
N ILE A 192 3.04 -13.82 -3.32
CA ILE A 192 2.89 -15.17 -3.90
C ILE A 192 3.14 -16.25 -2.86
N GLY A 193 4.19 -16.12 -2.04
CA GLY A 193 4.48 -17.08 -0.96
C GLY A 193 3.47 -17.04 0.17
N PHE A 194 3.13 -15.83 0.64
CA PHE A 194 2.23 -15.64 1.76
C PHE A 194 0.82 -16.23 1.51
N TYR A 195 0.32 -16.16 0.27
CA TYR A 195 -0.99 -16.74 -0.11
C TYR A 195 -0.89 -18.11 -0.77
N GLU A 196 0.29 -18.73 -0.78
CA GLU A 196 0.50 -20.05 -1.41
C GLU A 196 0.04 -20.07 -2.89
N LEU A 197 0.23 -18.96 -3.61
CA LEU A 197 -0.28 -18.78 -4.99
C LEU A 197 0.57 -19.49 -6.04
N PHE A 198 1.73 -20.02 -5.67
CA PHE A 198 2.70 -20.55 -6.62
C PHE A 198 2.09 -21.58 -7.59
N GLU A 199 1.32 -22.52 -7.06
CA GLU A 199 0.66 -23.57 -7.85
C GLU A 199 -0.46 -23.04 -8.76
N LEU A 200 -1.02 -21.86 -8.42
CA LEU A 200 -2.06 -21.20 -9.19
C LEU A 200 -1.51 -20.30 -10.32
N LEU A 201 -0.19 -20.04 -10.32
CA LEU A 201 0.43 -19.22 -11.34
C LEU A 201 0.44 -19.93 -12.71
N PRO A 202 0.26 -19.17 -13.80
CA PRO A 202 0.62 -19.64 -15.14
C PRO A 202 2.04 -20.21 -15.19
N GLU A 203 2.24 -21.23 -16.02
CA GLU A 203 3.52 -21.92 -16.16
C GLU A 203 4.68 -20.97 -16.51
N ASP A 204 4.44 -19.97 -17.34
CA ASP A 204 5.47 -19.00 -17.73
C ASP A 204 5.91 -18.11 -16.56
N LEU A 205 5.01 -17.81 -15.62
CA LEU A 205 5.31 -17.05 -14.39
C LEU A 205 6.06 -17.91 -13.37
N ARG A 206 5.70 -19.19 -13.20
CA ARG A 206 6.50 -20.12 -12.39
C ARG A 206 7.92 -20.25 -12.91
N ALA A 207 8.07 -20.50 -14.21
CA ALA A 207 9.37 -20.57 -14.87
C ALA A 207 10.15 -19.25 -14.74
N ARG A 208 9.47 -18.09 -14.69
CA ARG A 208 10.11 -16.81 -14.42
C ARG A 208 10.67 -16.74 -13.00
N LEU A 209 9.91 -17.14 -11.98
CA LEU A 209 10.37 -17.18 -10.59
C LEU A 209 11.56 -18.12 -10.42
N GLU A 210 11.54 -19.29 -11.05
CA GLU A 210 12.67 -20.23 -11.06
C GLU A 210 13.94 -19.63 -11.66
N ARG A 211 13.82 -18.89 -12.77
CA ARG A 211 14.95 -18.15 -13.35
C ARG A 211 15.43 -17.02 -12.44
N MET A 212 14.50 -16.30 -11.81
CA MET A 212 14.82 -15.21 -10.88
C MET A 212 15.68 -15.70 -9.72
N ARG A 213 15.47 -16.91 -9.18
CA ARG A 213 16.32 -17.47 -8.12
C ARG A 213 17.82 -17.40 -8.45
N HIS A 214 18.18 -17.60 -9.72
CA HIS A 214 19.57 -17.62 -10.19
C HIS A 214 20.04 -16.26 -10.72
N GLU A 215 19.13 -15.46 -11.26
CA GLU A 215 19.42 -14.15 -11.86
C GLU A 215 19.40 -13.01 -10.85
N GLU A 216 18.66 -13.17 -9.74
CA GLU A 216 18.46 -12.12 -8.76
C GLU A 216 19.77 -11.76 -8.07
N SER A 217 20.02 -10.46 -7.95
CA SER A 217 21.21 -9.90 -7.30
C SER A 217 20.95 -9.54 -5.85
N ASP A 218 19.71 -9.14 -5.52
CA ASP A 218 19.32 -8.78 -4.16
C ASP A 218 19.28 -10.03 -3.26
N PRO A 219 20.03 -10.03 -2.13
CA PRO A 219 20.16 -11.22 -1.29
C PRO A 219 18.87 -11.56 -0.54
N LEU A 220 18.07 -10.56 -0.15
CA LEU A 220 16.83 -10.80 0.60
C LEU A 220 15.76 -11.40 -0.32
N LEU A 221 15.62 -10.84 -1.52
CA LEU A 221 14.71 -11.40 -2.51
C LEU A 221 15.15 -12.81 -2.96
N ARG A 222 16.45 -13.08 -3.03
CA ARG A 222 16.94 -14.44 -3.34
C ARG A 222 16.55 -15.43 -2.25
N GLU A 223 16.69 -15.07 -0.97
CA GLU A 223 16.27 -15.90 0.17
C GLU A 223 14.76 -16.21 0.10
N ASP A 224 13.91 -15.20 -0.12
CA ASP A 224 12.46 -15.43 -0.24
C ASP A 224 12.09 -16.27 -1.48
N LEU A 225 12.85 -16.18 -2.57
CA LEU A 225 12.69 -17.05 -3.72
C LEU A 225 13.09 -18.50 -3.42
N GLU A 226 14.13 -18.73 -2.63
CA GLU A 226 14.55 -20.05 -2.17
C GLU A 226 13.49 -20.67 -1.25
N ASP A 227 12.93 -19.89 -0.32
CA ASP A 227 11.84 -20.33 0.56
C ASP A 227 10.55 -20.63 -0.23
N LEU A 228 10.21 -19.79 -1.21
CA LEU A 228 9.04 -19.98 -2.07
C LEU A 228 9.13 -21.24 -2.94
N LEU A 229 10.29 -21.47 -3.56
CA LEU A 229 10.48 -22.53 -4.55
C LEU A 229 10.92 -23.86 -3.92
N GLY A 230 11.42 -23.82 -2.69
CA GLY A 230 12.01 -24.98 -2.04
C GLY A 230 13.38 -25.37 -2.65
N PRO A 231 13.93 -26.52 -2.20
CA PRO A 231 15.23 -27.01 -2.68
C PRO A 231 15.20 -27.21 -4.20
N SER A 232 16.32 -26.90 -4.86
CA SER A 232 16.42 -27.13 -6.30
C SER A 232 16.58 -28.63 -6.57
N ASP A 233 15.96 -29.13 -7.64
CA ASP A 233 16.18 -30.51 -8.12
C ASP A 233 17.68 -30.80 -8.42
N GLU A 234 18.49 -29.77 -8.64
CA GLU A 234 19.94 -29.89 -8.82
C GLU A 234 20.68 -30.20 -7.51
N ASP A 235 20.17 -29.77 -6.35
CA ASP A 235 20.75 -30.10 -5.04
C ASP A 235 20.52 -31.57 -4.68
N ASP A 236 19.38 -32.15 -5.08
CA ASP A 236 19.08 -33.58 -4.90
C ASP A 236 19.90 -34.48 -5.84
N ALA A 237 20.33 -33.96 -6.99
CA ALA A 237 21.20 -34.69 -7.92
C ALA A 237 22.64 -34.82 -7.40
N ILE A 238 23.13 -33.85 -6.61
CA ILE A 238 24.47 -33.89 -6.02
C ILE A 238 24.52 -34.88 -4.85
N VAL A 239 23.46 -34.99 -4.05
CA VAL A 239 23.39 -35.93 -2.93
C VAL A 239 23.32 -37.40 -3.39
N ASN A 240 22.75 -37.67 -4.57
CA ASN A 240 22.63 -39.02 -5.12
C ASN A 240 23.78 -39.46 -6.04
N ALA A 241 24.75 -38.58 -6.34
CA ALA A 241 25.92 -38.92 -7.16
C ALA A 241 27.10 -39.52 -6.36
N ASP A 242 27.04 -39.45 -5.03
CA ASP A 242 28.07 -39.96 -4.09
C ASP A 242 27.72 -41.35 -3.47
N HIS A 243 26.82 -42.13 -4.09
CA HIS A 243 26.47 -43.50 -3.67
C HIS A 243 26.67 -44.56 -4.76
#